data_AF-A0A6U0IA71-F1
#
_entry.id   AF-A0A6U0IA71-F1
#
_cell.length_a   1.000
_cell.length_b   1.000
_cell.length_c   1.000
_cell.angle_alpha   90.00
_cell.angle_beta   90.00
_cell.angle_gamma   90.00
#
_symmetry.space_group_name_H-M   'P 1'
#
loop_
_entity.id
_entity.type
_entity.pdbx_description
1 polymer ?
#
loop_
_entity_poly.entity_id
_entity_poly.type
_entity_poly.pdbx_seq_one_letter_code
_entity_poly.pdbx_strand_id
1 'polypeptide(L)'
;VGSTITLYLVWFVLFTAWMLIIGIDMPRSDRIGPDGQQIVPTYDTVFHSLMRGGLYIITGSTFFGRNKAISVDHMNANNFYLGDLFVYLGAHAFLSILATVLLGYLCFHSKAMHGFLLSAVTAVVVYRGALRYTYYTTEMYSKTLRKQFAHLLEEDG
;
A
#
# COMPACT_ATOMS: atom_id res chain seq x y z
N VAL A 1 -23.43 -10.32 4.47
CA VAL A 1 -22.91 -9.97 3.12
C VAL A 1 -23.29 -8.54 2.73
N GLY A 2 -24.59 -8.19 2.65
CA GLY A 2 -25.04 -6.84 2.24
C GLY A 2 -24.47 -5.68 3.08
N SER A 3 -24.52 -5.77 4.41
CA SER A 3 -23.96 -4.73 5.29
C SER A 3 -22.45 -4.57 5.13
N THR A 4 -21.73 -5.68 4.94
CA THR A 4 -20.27 -5.67 4.70
C THR A 4 -19.94 -4.97 3.38
N ILE A 5 -20.68 -5.24 2.31
CA ILE A 5 -20.52 -4.57 1.02
C ILE A 5 -20.83 -3.07 1.16
N THR A 6 -21.87 -2.70 1.92
CA THR A 6 -22.23 -1.30 2.15
C THR A 6 -21.11 -0.55 2.86
N LEU A 7 -20.56 -1.12 3.95
CA LEU A 7 -19.42 -0.53 4.66
C LEU A 7 -18.19 -0.41 3.76
N TYR A 8 -17.93 -1.44 2.94
CA TYR A 8 -16.86 -1.40 1.95
C TYR A 8 -17.04 -0.25 0.96
N LEU A 9 -18.25 -0.06 0.40
CA LEU A 9 -18.52 0.98 -0.59
C LEU A 9 -18.38 2.38 0.01
N VAL A 10 -18.83 2.59 1.25
CA VAL A 10 -18.64 3.88 1.95
C VAL A 10 -17.14 4.21 2.06
N TRP A 11 -16.33 3.25 2.51
CA TRP A 11 -14.88 3.44 2.58
C TRP A 11 -14.26 3.64 1.19
N PHE A 12 -14.67 2.83 0.21
CA PHE A 12 -14.11 2.83 -1.14
C PHE A 12 -14.34 4.18 -1.85
N VAL A 13 -15.56 4.72 -1.76
CA VAL A 13 -15.90 6.03 -2.33
C VAL A 13 -15.04 7.13 -1.72
N LEU A 14 -14.91 7.16 -0.39
CA LEU A 14 -14.08 8.15 0.30
C LEU A 14 -12.60 8.03 -0.09
N PHE A 15 -12.08 6.79 -0.15
CA PHE A 15 -10.72 6.51 -0.57
C PHE A 15 -10.45 6.93 -2.02
N THR A 16 -11.36 6.61 -2.94
CA THR A 16 -11.25 7.01 -4.35
C THR A 16 -11.29 8.53 -4.50
N ALA A 17 -12.23 9.21 -3.84
CA ALA A 17 -12.31 10.67 -3.87
C ALA A 17 -11.00 11.29 -3.38
N TRP A 18 -10.48 10.80 -2.26
CA TRP A 18 -9.21 11.28 -1.71
C TRP A 18 -8.02 11.01 -2.64
N MET A 19 -7.93 9.82 -3.25
CA MET A 19 -6.89 9.47 -4.22
C MET A 19 -6.88 10.41 -5.44
N LEU A 20 -8.07 10.79 -5.91
CA LEU A 20 -8.25 11.70 -7.06
C LEU A 20 -7.95 13.16 -6.72
N ILE A 21 -8.16 13.58 -5.47
CA ILE A 21 -7.94 14.98 -5.04
C ILE A 21 -6.47 15.25 -4.72
N ILE A 22 -5.84 14.39 -3.93
CA ILE A 22 -4.44 14.58 -3.47
C ILE A 22 -3.64 13.28 -3.37
N GLY A 23 -4.31 12.13 -3.25
CA GLY A 23 -3.65 10.91 -2.83
C GLY A 23 -2.64 10.37 -3.85
N ILE A 24 -2.88 10.55 -5.16
CA ILE A 24 -1.95 10.13 -6.24
C ILE A 24 -0.65 10.94 -6.26
N ASP A 25 -0.70 12.21 -5.87
CA ASP A 25 0.46 13.10 -5.95
C ASP A 25 1.28 13.11 -4.65
N MET A 26 0.85 12.41 -3.58
CA MET A 26 1.54 12.46 -2.29
C MET A 26 3.02 12.04 -2.31
N PRO A 27 3.43 10.93 -2.96
CA PRO A 27 4.83 10.51 -2.95
C PRO A 27 5.67 11.13 -4.07
N ARG A 28 5.09 12.04 -4.88
CA ARG A 28 5.79 12.57 -6.05
C ARG A 28 6.91 13.50 -5.60
N SER A 29 8.13 13.21 -6.06
CA SER A 29 9.34 13.90 -5.61
C SER A 29 9.49 15.31 -6.16
N ASP A 30 8.80 15.65 -7.26
CA ASP A 30 8.89 16.94 -7.94
C ASP A 30 7.85 17.97 -7.46
N ARG A 31 7.08 17.66 -6.40
CA ARG A 31 6.04 18.58 -5.91
C ARG A 31 6.62 19.85 -5.32
N ILE A 32 6.08 20.97 -5.78
CA ILE A 32 6.36 22.30 -5.27
C ILE A 32 5.19 22.75 -4.39
N GLY A 33 5.49 23.19 -3.17
CA GLY A 33 4.52 23.72 -2.23
C GLY A 33 4.06 25.13 -2.60
N PRO A 34 3.04 25.65 -1.88
CA PRO A 34 2.56 27.03 -2.08
C PRO A 34 3.64 28.09 -1.82
N ASP A 35 4.66 27.74 -1.06
CA ASP A 35 5.84 28.54 -0.71
C ASP A 35 6.96 28.47 -1.76
N GLY A 36 6.75 27.72 -2.85
CA GLY A 36 7.76 27.52 -3.90
C GLY A 36 8.86 26.53 -3.52
N GLN A 37 8.78 25.86 -2.36
CA GLN A 37 9.76 24.87 -1.94
C GLN A 37 9.36 23.45 -2.33
N GLN A 38 10.35 22.58 -2.52
CA GLN A 38 10.11 21.16 -2.79
C GLN A 38 9.53 20.48 -1.55
N ILE A 39 8.37 19.85 -1.68
CA ILE A 39 7.74 19.10 -0.58
C ILE A 39 8.46 17.77 -0.43
N VAL A 40 8.97 17.49 0.77
CA VAL A 40 9.58 16.19 1.09
C VAL A 40 8.47 15.11 1.12
N PRO A 41 8.54 14.08 0.27
CA PRO A 41 7.54 13.01 0.25
C PRO A 41 7.54 12.25 1.59
N THR A 42 6.49 12.43 2.38
CA THR A 42 6.40 11.85 3.73
C THR A 42 5.45 10.66 3.79
N TYR A 43 4.43 10.65 2.93
CA TYR A 43 3.34 9.67 3.00
C TYR A 43 3.25 8.84 1.73
N ASP A 44 3.10 7.54 1.94
CA ASP A 44 2.92 6.56 0.89
C ASP A 44 1.54 5.92 1.00
N THR A 45 0.95 5.58 -0.14
CA THR A 45 -0.37 4.93 -0.16
C THR A 45 -0.24 3.46 -0.50
N VAL A 46 -1.26 2.68 -0.19
CA VAL A 46 -1.31 1.26 -0.57
C VAL A 46 -1.21 1.11 -2.09
N PHE A 47 -1.82 2.02 -2.85
CA PHE A 47 -1.68 2.09 -4.30
C PHE A 47 -0.22 2.22 -4.72
N HIS A 48 0.50 3.19 -4.16
CA HIS A 48 1.89 3.46 -4.51
C HIS A 48 2.83 2.33 -4.12
N SER A 49 2.68 1.78 -2.92
CA SER A 49 3.42 0.60 -2.46
C SER A 49 3.24 -0.58 -3.41
N LEU A 50 2.00 -0.86 -3.83
CA LEU A 50 1.69 -1.96 -4.73
C LEU A 50 2.20 -1.70 -6.15
N MET A 51 2.05 -0.48 -6.66
CA MET A 51 2.53 -0.07 -7.97
C MET A 51 4.05 -0.15 -8.08
N ARG A 52 4.79 0.27 -7.04
CA ARG A 52 6.24 0.08 -6.93
C ARG A 52 6.66 -1.38 -6.77
N GLY A 53 5.77 -2.22 -6.24
CA GLY A 53 5.96 -3.69 -6.19
C GLY A 53 5.92 -4.38 -7.55
N GLY A 54 5.80 -3.63 -8.66
CA GLY A 54 5.84 -4.16 -10.03
C GLY A 54 4.47 -4.21 -10.71
N LEU A 55 3.38 -3.93 -9.98
CA LEU A 55 2.04 -3.89 -10.57
C LEU A 55 1.95 -2.86 -11.70
N TYR A 56 2.67 -1.74 -11.59
CA TYR A 56 2.67 -0.70 -12.61
C TYR A 56 3.31 -1.12 -13.95
N ILE A 57 4.24 -2.08 -13.91
CA ILE A 57 4.80 -2.69 -15.13
C ILE A 57 3.74 -3.58 -15.78
N ILE A 58 3.03 -4.38 -14.97
CA ILE A 58 2.01 -5.31 -15.43
C ILE A 58 0.83 -4.55 -16.03
N THR A 59 0.29 -3.56 -15.31
CA THR A 59 -0.84 -2.76 -15.79
C THR A 59 -0.47 -1.93 -17.01
N GLY A 60 0.72 -1.32 -16.99
CA GLY A 60 1.25 -0.55 -18.11
C GLY A 60 1.37 -1.38 -19.40
N SER A 61 1.97 -2.56 -19.32
CA SER A 61 2.13 -3.44 -20.48
C SER A 61 0.81 -4.05 -20.96
N THR A 62 -0.06 -4.46 -20.04
CA THR A 62 -1.31 -5.19 -20.36
C THR A 62 -2.40 -4.28 -20.88
N PHE A 63 -2.61 -3.11 -20.26
CA PHE A 63 -3.75 -2.23 -20.57
C PHE A 63 -3.36 -1.04 -21.46
N PHE A 64 -2.08 -0.65 -21.45
CA PHE A 64 -1.62 0.58 -22.12
C PHE A 64 -0.48 0.36 -23.12
N GLY A 65 -0.05 -0.90 -23.34
CA GLY A 65 1.06 -1.21 -24.26
C GLY A 65 2.40 -0.56 -23.89
N ARG A 66 2.56 -0.13 -22.63
CA ARG A 66 3.70 0.65 -22.16
C ARG A 66 4.94 -0.24 -22.00
N ASN A 67 6.06 0.21 -22.55
CA ASN A 67 7.34 -0.49 -22.41
C ASN A 67 7.77 -0.51 -20.92
N LYS A 68 8.34 -1.65 -20.49
CA LYS A 68 8.89 -1.86 -19.15
C LYS A 68 9.86 -0.76 -18.72
N ALA A 69 10.73 -0.27 -19.62
CA ALA A 69 11.71 0.76 -19.28
C ALA A 69 11.03 2.05 -18.80
N ILE A 70 9.98 2.50 -19.50
CA ILE A 70 9.18 3.68 -19.14
C ILE A 70 8.48 3.45 -17.79
N SER A 71 7.91 2.25 -17.59
CA SER A 71 7.25 1.92 -16.33
C SER A 71 8.19 1.97 -15.12
N VAL A 72 9.43 1.48 -15.28
CA VAL A 72 10.44 1.52 -14.22
C VAL A 72 10.87 2.95 -13.91
N ASP A 73 11.11 3.76 -14.94
CA ASP A 73 11.49 5.17 -14.78
C ASP A 73 10.42 5.95 -14.00
N HIS A 74 9.17 5.81 -14.42
CA HIS A 74 8.01 6.40 -13.75
C HIS A 74 7.80 5.88 -12.31
N MET A 75 8.03 4.59 -12.05
CA MET A 75 7.97 4.03 -10.69
C MET A 75 9.02 4.67 -9.78
N ASN A 76 10.25 4.83 -10.27
CA ASN A 76 11.34 5.44 -9.51
C ASN A 76 11.07 6.93 -9.25
N ALA A 77 10.44 7.61 -10.19
CA ALA A 77 10.01 9.01 -10.06
C ALA A 77 8.70 9.19 -9.25
N ASN A 78 8.06 8.12 -8.79
CA ASN A 78 6.70 8.13 -8.22
C ASN A 78 5.67 8.87 -9.10
N ASN A 79 5.83 8.77 -10.42
CA ASN A 79 4.99 9.43 -11.41
C ASN A 79 4.05 8.42 -12.08
N PHE A 80 2.93 8.14 -11.42
CA PHE A 80 1.95 7.15 -11.87
C PHE A 80 0.86 7.79 -12.72
N TYR A 81 0.51 7.15 -13.83
CA TYR A 81 -0.61 7.60 -14.66
C TYR A 81 -1.97 7.36 -13.98
N LEU A 82 -2.90 8.28 -14.25
CA LEU A 82 -4.28 8.18 -13.78
C LEU A 82 -5.00 6.93 -14.32
N GLY A 83 -4.66 6.49 -15.54
CA GLY A 83 -5.19 5.25 -16.11
C GLY A 83 -4.89 4.02 -15.25
N ASP A 84 -3.66 3.91 -14.75
CA ASP A 84 -3.26 2.81 -13.85
C ASP A 84 -3.97 2.89 -12.50
N LEU A 85 -4.27 4.10 -12.00
CA LEU A 85 -5.11 4.28 -10.83
C LEU A 85 -6.53 3.73 -11.06
N PHE A 86 -7.15 4.02 -12.21
CA PHE A 86 -8.48 3.48 -12.51
C PHE A 86 -8.50 1.97 -12.66
N VAL A 87 -7.48 1.38 -13.29
CA VAL A 87 -7.31 -0.08 -13.37
C VAL A 87 -7.21 -0.67 -11.97
N TYR A 88 -6.38 -0.07 -11.10
CA TYR A 88 -6.25 -0.49 -9.71
C TYR A 88 -7.58 -0.39 -8.94
N LEU A 89 -8.26 0.76 -9.01
CA LEU A 89 -9.51 0.99 -8.30
C LEU A 89 -10.61 0.04 -8.78
N GLY A 90 -10.72 -0.18 -10.09
CA GLY A 90 -11.69 -1.11 -10.68
C GLY A 90 -11.42 -2.55 -10.25
N ALA A 91 -10.16 -3.00 -10.34
CA ALA A 91 -9.76 -4.33 -9.89
C ALA A 91 -9.98 -4.51 -8.38
N HIS A 92 -9.64 -3.50 -7.58
CA HIS A 92 -9.83 -3.52 -6.13
C HIS A 92 -11.31 -3.62 -5.75
N ALA A 93 -12.19 -2.82 -6.37
CA ALA A 93 -13.64 -2.88 -6.20
C ALA A 93 -14.18 -4.27 -6.52
N PHE A 94 -13.87 -4.76 -7.72
CA PHE A 94 -14.36 -6.06 -8.20
C PHE A 94 -13.89 -7.21 -7.30
N LEU A 95 -12.59 -7.30 -7.04
CA LEU A 95 -12.02 -8.39 -6.23
C LEU A 95 -12.49 -8.34 -4.78
N SER A 96 -12.69 -7.16 -4.20
CA SER A 96 -13.19 -7.03 -2.82
C SER A 96 -14.64 -7.50 -2.69
N ILE A 97 -15.50 -7.13 -3.64
CA ILE A 97 -16.90 -7.57 -3.66
C ILE A 97 -16.95 -9.08 -3.89
N LEU A 98 -16.20 -9.59 -4.87
CA LEU A 98 -16.12 -11.01 -5.17
C LEU A 98 -15.65 -11.81 -3.94
N ALA A 99 -14.57 -11.37 -3.29
CA ALA A 99 -14.07 -12.00 -2.07
C ALA A 99 -15.11 -11.98 -0.94
N THR A 100 -15.84 -10.87 -0.78
CA THR A 100 -16.89 -10.75 0.26
C THR A 100 -18.03 -11.75 0.03
N VAL A 101 -18.45 -11.94 -1.22
CA VAL A 101 -19.49 -12.92 -1.57
C VAL A 101 -18.97 -14.34 -1.38
N LEU A 102 -17.80 -14.67 -1.93
CA LEU A 102 -17.24 -16.03 -1.88
C LEU A 102 -16.91 -16.45 -0.45
N LEU A 103 -16.19 -15.62 0.31
CA LEU A 103 -15.85 -15.92 1.70
C LEU A 103 -17.09 -15.94 2.59
N GLY A 104 -18.03 -15.02 2.36
CA GLY A 104 -19.31 -15.00 3.07
C GLY A 104 -20.10 -16.29 2.86
N TYR A 105 -20.20 -16.75 1.60
CA TYR A 105 -20.86 -18.01 1.26
C TYR A 105 -20.14 -19.21 1.87
N LEU A 106 -18.81 -19.29 1.75
CA LEU A 106 -18.00 -20.37 2.29
C LEU A 106 -18.15 -20.49 3.82
N CYS A 107 -18.14 -19.36 4.53
CA CYS A 107 -18.33 -19.29 5.97
C CYS A 107 -19.74 -19.73 6.39
N PHE A 108 -20.76 -19.42 5.59
CA PHE A 108 -22.13 -19.82 5.87
C PHE A 108 -22.34 -21.32 5.69
N HIS A 109 -21.71 -21.91 4.67
CA HIS A 109 -21.89 -23.32 4.33
C HIS A 109 -21.09 -24.26 5.24
N SER A 110 -19.92 -23.84 5.74
CA SER A 110 -19.06 -24.69 6.57
C SER A 110 -18.48 -23.96 7.77
N LYS A 111 -18.88 -24.42 8.98
CA LYS A 111 -18.32 -23.95 10.25
C LYS A 111 -16.82 -24.24 10.37
N ALA A 112 -16.36 -25.36 9.81
CA ALA A 112 -14.94 -25.72 9.79
C ALA A 112 -14.14 -24.73 8.93
N MET A 113 -14.66 -24.35 7.76
CA MET A 113 -14.02 -23.33 6.92
C MET A 113 -14.04 -21.94 7.56
N HIS A 114 -15.14 -21.58 8.23
CA HIS A 114 -15.19 -20.35 9.01
C HIS A 114 -14.11 -20.32 10.11
N GLY A 115 -13.99 -21.39 10.90
CA GLY A 115 -12.97 -21.51 11.94
C GLY A 115 -11.54 -21.50 11.39
N PHE A 116 -11.32 -22.14 10.24
CA PHE A 116 -10.04 -22.10 9.53
C PHE A 116 -9.67 -20.68 9.10
N LEU A 117 -10.61 -19.95 8.47
CA LEU A 117 -10.37 -18.57 8.04
C LEU A 117 -10.04 -17.64 9.20
N LEU A 118 -10.76 -17.76 10.32
CA LEU A 118 -10.46 -16.99 11.54
C LEU A 118 -9.07 -17.30 12.08
N SER A 119 -8.70 -18.59 12.13
CA SER A 119 -7.37 -19.03 12.57
C SER A 119 -6.27 -18.51 11.64
N ALA A 120 -6.48 -18.58 10.33
CA ALA A 120 -5.54 -18.08 9.33
C ALA A 120 -5.33 -16.56 9.45
N VAL A 121 -6.41 -15.79 9.58
CA VAL A 121 -6.32 -14.34 9.81
C VAL A 121 -5.57 -14.02 11.10
N THR A 122 -5.87 -14.75 12.18
CA THR A 122 -5.16 -14.60 13.46
C THR A 122 -3.67 -14.86 13.31
N ALA A 123 -3.29 -15.94 12.65
CA ALA A 123 -1.88 -16.28 12.41
C ALA A 123 -1.16 -15.20 11.60
N VAL A 124 -1.80 -14.65 10.55
CA VAL A 124 -1.24 -13.55 9.76
C VAL A 124 -1.05 -12.30 10.61
N VAL A 125 -2.03 -11.94 11.43
CA VAL A 125 -1.95 -10.77 12.32
C VAL A 125 -0.80 -10.93 13.33
N VAL A 126 -0.69 -12.10 13.96
CA VAL A 126 0.40 -12.40 14.91
C VAL A 126 1.75 -12.32 14.22
N TYR A 127 1.90 -12.96 13.06
CA TYR A 127 3.16 -12.96 12.30
C TYR A 127 3.57 -11.55 11.87
N ARG A 128 2.67 -10.76 11.30
CA ARG A 128 2.96 -9.37 10.90
C ARG A 128 3.22 -8.48 12.11
N GLY A 129 2.52 -8.70 13.22
CA GLY A 129 2.76 -8.03 14.49
C GLY A 129 4.17 -8.29 15.02
N ALA A 130 4.60 -9.55 14.99
CA ALA A 130 5.95 -9.96 15.40
C ALA A 130 7.04 -9.32 14.53
N LEU A 131 6.90 -9.35 13.19
CA LEU A 131 7.84 -8.69 12.29
C LEU A 131 7.96 -7.18 12.57
N ARG A 132 6.83 -6.51 12.80
CA ARG A 132 6.82 -5.08 13.11
C ARG A 132 7.45 -4.79 14.47
N TYR A 133 7.20 -5.63 15.46
CA TYR A 133 7.83 -5.54 16.78
C TYR A 133 9.35 -5.69 16.67
N THR A 134 9.82 -6.70 15.94
CA THR A 134 11.26 -6.90 15.69
C THR A 134 11.87 -5.69 15.01
N TYR A 135 11.26 -5.17 13.94
CA TYR A 135 11.75 -3.97 13.24
C TYR A 135 11.94 -2.78 14.18
N TYR A 136 10.96 -2.47 15.04
CA TYR A 136 11.07 -1.35 15.95
C TYR A 136 12.07 -1.60 17.07
N THR A 137 12.14 -2.82 17.61
CA THR A 137 13.02 -3.13 18.74
C THR A 137 14.48 -3.32 18.35
N THR A 138 14.77 -3.81 17.13
CA THR A 138 16.16 -4.06 16.70
C THR A 138 16.66 -2.95 15.78
N GLU A 139 16.06 -2.76 14.61
CA GLU A 139 16.59 -1.87 13.58
C GLU A 139 16.44 -0.39 13.95
N MET A 140 15.29 0.00 14.50
CA MET A 140 15.03 1.41 14.83
C MET A 140 15.83 1.85 16.07
N TYR A 141 15.89 1.01 17.11
CA TYR A 141 16.76 1.27 18.26
C TYR A 141 18.24 1.27 17.87
N SER A 142 18.70 0.35 17.02
CA SER A 142 20.10 0.33 16.56
C SER A 142 20.46 1.61 15.80
N LYS A 143 19.57 2.11 14.94
CA LYS A 143 19.77 3.41 14.26
C LYS A 143 19.77 4.58 15.24
N THR A 144 18.89 4.55 16.24
CA THR A 144 18.80 5.61 17.26
C THR A 144 20.06 5.64 18.12
N LEU A 145 20.54 4.48 18.59
CA LEU A 145 21.78 4.34 19.34
C LEU A 145 22.98 4.81 18.53
N ARG A 146 23.12 4.37 17.27
CA ARG A 146 24.19 4.86 16.37
C ARG A 146 24.16 6.37 16.20
N LYS A 147 22.97 6.98 16.11
CA LYS A 147 22.84 8.43 16.00
C LYS A 147 23.20 9.15 17.30
N GLN A 148 22.80 8.62 18.45
CA GLN A 148 23.10 9.22 19.76
C GLN A 148 24.59 9.10 20.12
N PHE A 149 25.22 7.99 19.79
CA PHE A 149 26.64 7.73 20.05
C PHE A 149 27.55 8.03 18.86
N ALA A 150 27.05 8.68 17.81
CA ALA A 150 27.83 9.04 16.62
C ALA A 150 29.07 9.89 16.99
N HIS A 151 28.91 10.83 17.92
CA HIS A 151 30.00 11.68 18.40
C HIS A 151 31.13 10.91 19.11
N LEU A 152 30.81 9.80 19.80
CA LEU A 152 31.83 8.94 20.43
C LEU A 152 32.53 8.04 19.40
N LEU A 153 31.79 7.61 18.36
CA LEU A 153 32.35 6.80 17.28
C LEU A 153 33.25 7.61 16.33
N GLU A 154 33.09 8.93 16.29
CA GLU A 154 33.94 9.86 15.53
C GLU A 154 35.21 10.28 16.29
N GLU A 155 35.23 10.22 17.63
CA GLU A 155 36.43 10.54 18.44
C GLU A 155 37.44 9.39 18.55
N ASP A 156 36.98 8.14 18.37
CA ASP A 156 37.82 6.92 18.46
C ASP A 156 38.42 6.46 17.11
N GLY A 157 38.17 7.19 16.00
CA GLY A 157 38.63 6.86 14.64
C GLY A 157 39.60 7.87 14.06
#